data_AF-A0A9D8Q1C7-F1
#
_entry.id   AF-A0A9D8Q1C7-F1
#
_cell.length_a   1.000
_cell.length_b   1.000
_cell.length_c   1.000
_cell.angle_alpha   90.00
_cell.angle_beta   90.00
_cell.angle_gamma   90.00
#
_symmetry.space_group_name_H-M   'P 1'
#
loop_
_entity.id
_entity.type
_entity.pdbx_description
1 polymer ?
#
loop_
_entity_poly.entity_id
_entity_poly.type
_entity_poly.pdbx_seq_one_letter_code
_entity_poly.pdbx_strand_id
1 'polypeptide(L)'
;LRTLRQRYNDAVQSLDSEALRLLREWPARLKSITDEVNEYQVRGKAIRVENYRESLSHQQIPKIAAPTYRSWGELLVFLQKENLPGSYPYTGGVYPYRRSGEDPIRMFAGEGTPERTNRRFHYLSVGQPAARLSTAFDSVTLYGEDPAPRPDIYGKIGNSGVNIPTLDDMKKLYSGFDLCAPTTSVSMTINGPAPMILAMFMNTAIDQQVEKYLKEDPARWAEAEKKIAAMFDGRVRPQYHGELPPTNDGLGLGLLGVTGDQLLDADTYARIKAATLSTVRGTVQADILKEDQAQNTCIFSTEFALRMMGDIQQYFVDHGVRNFYSVSISGYHIAEAGANPISQLAFTLSNGFTIVEYYLARGMKIDDFAPNLSFFFS
;
A
#
# COMPACT_ATOMS: atom_id res chain seq x y z
N LEU A 1 -48.10 -2.74 -36.09
CA LEU A 1 -47.43 -1.80 -35.15
C LEU A 1 -47.83 -2.01 -33.68
N ARG A 2 -49.13 -2.16 -33.33
CA ARG A 2 -49.59 -2.36 -31.94
C ARG A 2 -48.98 -3.59 -31.25
N THR A 3 -48.99 -4.74 -31.91
CA THR A 3 -48.40 -5.99 -31.38
C THR A 3 -46.91 -5.88 -31.14
N LEU A 4 -46.15 -5.24 -32.05
CA LEU A 4 -44.71 -5.03 -31.87
C LEU A 4 -44.41 -4.11 -30.69
N ARG A 5 -45.17 -3.03 -30.52
CA ARG A 5 -45.02 -2.13 -29.37
C ARG A 5 -45.34 -2.84 -28.05
N GLN A 6 -46.38 -3.68 -28.04
CA GLN A 6 -46.72 -4.49 -26.87
C GLN A 6 -45.57 -5.46 -26.54
N ARG A 7 -45.11 -6.26 -27.51
CA ARG A 7 -43.98 -7.19 -27.31
C ARG A 7 -42.70 -6.48 -26.85
N TYR A 8 -42.43 -5.29 -27.39
CA TYR A 8 -41.31 -4.45 -26.95
C TYR A 8 -41.46 -4.03 -25.48
N ASN A 9 -42.62 -3.52 -25.10
CA ASN A 9 -42.88 -3.10 -23.72
C ASN A 9 -42.82 -4.30 -22.75
N ASP A 10 -43.39 -5.45 -23.13
CA ASP A 10 -43.34 -6.68 -22.33
C ASP A 10 -41.88 -7.12 -22.12
N ALA A 11 -41.05 -7.08 -23.18
CA ALA A 11 -39.63 -7.40 -23.08
C ALA A 11 -38.88 -6.41 -22.17
N VAL A 12 -39.10 -5.10 -22.34
CA VAL A 12 -38.51 -4.06 -21.48
C VAL A 12 -38.94 -4.23 -20.02
N GLN A 13 -40.19 -4.58 -19.75
CA GLN A 13 -40.71 -4.81 -18.39
C GLN A 13 -40.16 -6.10 -17.76
N SER A 14 -39.73 -7.07 -18.57
CA SER A 14 -39.09 -8.29 -18.08
C SER A 14 -37.62 -8.10 -17.67
N LEU A 15 -36.99 -6.99 -18.06
CA LEU A 15 -35.62 -6.67 -17.67
C LEU A 15 -35.59 -6.08 -16.26
N ASP A 16 -34.56 -6.44 -15.48
CA ASP A 16 -34.32 -5.82 -14.18
C ASP A 16 -33.93 -4.34 -14.32
N SER A 17 -34.05 -3.61 -13.21
CA SER A 17 -33.79 -2.16 -13.18
C SER A 17 -32.34 -1.80 -13.52
N GLU A 18 -31.38 -2.68 -13.20
CA GLU A 18 -29.97 -2.44 -13.45
C GLU A 18 -29.62 -2.60 -14.93
N ALA A 19 -30.13 -3.63 -15.59
CA ALA A 19 -30.01 -3.85 -17.01
C ALA A 19 -30.59 -2.68 -17.82
N LEU A 20 -31.77 -2.20 -17.43
CA LEU A 20 -32.39 -1.03 -18.05
C LEU A 20 -31.54 0.23 -17.84
N ARG A 21 -30.97 0.41 -16.65
CA ARG A 21 -30.09 1.53 -16.34
C ARG A 21 -28.81 1.49 -17.17
N LEU A 22 -28.13 0.34 -17.23
CA LEU A 22 -26.92 0.14 -18.04
C LEU A 22 -27.14 0.48 -19.52
N LEU A 23 -28.24 0.00 -20.11
CA LEU A 23 -28.58 0.29 -21.50
C LEU A 23 -28.92 1.76 -21.74
N ARG A 24 -29.64 2.40 -20.80
CA ARG A 24 -30.00 3.83 -20.89
C ARG A 24 -28.80 4.75 -20.74
N GLU A 25 -27.86 4.41 -19.87
CA GLU A 25 -26.64 5.21 -19.61
C GLU A 25 -25.55 4.98 -20.67
N TRP A 26 -25.60 3.88 -21.43
CA TRP A 26 -24.56 3.51 -22.39
C TRP A 26 -24.18 4.62 -23.37
N PRO A 27 -25.11 5.35 -24.04
CA PRO A 27 -24.73 6.41 -24.96
C PRO A 27 -23.85 7.49 -24.33
N ALA A 28 -24.11 7.86 -23.07
CA ALA A 28 -23.30 8.84 -22.34
C ALA A 28 -21.94 8.24 -21.94
N ARG A 29 -21.89 6.98 -21.51
CA ARG A 29 -20.64 6.28 -21.19
C ARG A 29 -19.75 6.09 -22.42
N LEU A 30 -20.33 5.70 -23.55
CA LEU A 30 -19.63 5.59 -24.82
C LEU A 30 -19.01 6.93 -25.19
N LYS A 31 -19.80 8.01 -25.12
CA LYS A 31 -19.33 9.37 -25.37
C LYS A 31 -18.14 9.75 -24.47
N SER A 32 -18.16 9.36 -23.19
CA SER A 32 -17.06 9.63 -22.25
C SER A 32 -15.71 9.04 -22.67
N ILE A 33 -15.68 8.00 -23.52
CA ILE A 33 -14.44 7.39 -24.01
C ILE A 33 -14.16 7.69 -25.49
N THR A 34 -15.11 8.26 -26.23
CA THR A 34 -14.97 8.59 -27.66
C THR A 34 -14.84 10.09 -27.95
N ASP A 35 -15.28 10.96 -27.04
CA ASP A 35 -14.96 12.39 -27.16
C ASP A 35 -13.45 12.61 -26.99
N GLU A 36 -12.90 13.70 -27.53
CA GLU A 36 -11.46 13.99 -27.43
C GLU A 36 -10.96 14.03 -25.99
N VAL A 37 -11.83 14.54 -25.08
CA VAL A 37 -11.53 14.76 -23.68
C VAL A 37 -12.68 14.24 -22.83
N ASN A 38 -12.34 13.62 -21.71
CA ASN A 38 -13.26 13.26 -20.64
C ASN A 38 -12.90 13.97 -19.34
N GLU A 39 -13.89 14.21 -18.49
CA GLU A 39 -13.69 14.73 -17.14
C GLU A 39 -14.42 13.83 -16.14
N TYR A 40 -13.71 13.42 -15.09
CA TYR A 40 -14.29 12.64 -13.99
C TYR A 40 -13.83 13.17 -12.64
N GLN A 41 -14.57 12.86 -11.59
CA GLN A 41 -14.30 13.37 -10.24
C GLN A 41 -13.54 12.33 -9.42
N VAL A 42 -12.46 12.75 -8.75
CA VAL A 42 -11.75 11.96 -7.74
C VAL A 42 -11.66 12.77 -6.47
N ARG A 43 -12.31 12.30 -5.40
CA ARG A 43 -12.32 12.97 -4.09
C ARG A 43 -12.67 14.47 -4.20
N GLY A 44 -13.66 14.79 -5.05
CA GLY A 44 -14.14 16.16 -5.30
C GLY A 44 -13.27 17.02 -6.22
N LYS A 45 -12.23 16.45 -6.85
CA LYS A 45 -11.39 17.13 -7.85
C LYS A 45 -11.74 16.64 -9.25
N ALA A 46 -11.99 17.57 -10.16
CA ALA A 46 -12.14 17.27 -11.58
C ALA A 46 -10.78 16.86 -12.16
N ILE A 47 -10.72 15.66 -12.75
CA ILE A 47 -9.58 15.16 -13.50
C ILE A 47 -9.97 15.14 -14.97
N ARG A 48 -9.25 15.94 -15.75
CA ARG A 48 -9.37 15.99 -17.21
C ARG A 48 -8.40 15.00 -17.85
N VAL A 49 -8.89 14.20 -18.80
CA VAL A 49 -8.08 13.20 -19.52
C VAL A 49 -8.38 13.27 -21.01
N GLU A 50 -7.32 13.27 -21.82
CA GLU A 50 -7.42 13.08 -23.27
C GLU A 50 -7.69 11.60 -23.57
N ASN A 51 -8.67 11.29 -24.40
CA ASN A 51 -9.01 9.89 -24.72
C ASN A 51 -8.10 9.27 -25.78
N TYR A 52 -7.32 10.08 -26.48
CA TYR A 52 -6.49 9.65 -27.59
C TYR A 52 -5.02 9.94 -27.33
N ARG A 53 -4.15 9.18 -27.98
CA ARG A 53 -2.73 9.46 -28.12
C ARG A 53 -2.39 9.43 -29.60
N GLU A 54 -1.82 10.53 -30.09
CA GLU A 54 -1.38 10.59 -31.48
C GLU A 54 -0.10 9.74 -31.67
N SER A 55 -0.10 8.89 -32.70
CA SER A 55 1.07 8.11 -33.10
C SER A 55 2.03 8.92 -33.98
N LEU A 56 3.24 8.40 -34.22
CA LEU A 56 4.19 9.01 -35.16
C LEU A 56 3.65 9.13 -36.60
N SER A 57 2.60 8.38 -36.94
CA SER A 57 1.90 8.44 -38.24
C SER A 57 0.61 9.26 -38.17
N HIS A 58 0.43 10.10 -37.14
CA HIS A 58 -0.73 10.96 -36.94
C HIS A 58 -2.07 10.24 -36.73
N GLN A 59 -2.03 8.96 -36.35
CA GLN A 59 -3.25 8.21 -36.01
C GLN A 59 -3.63 8.47 -34.55
N GLN A 60 -4.91 8.78 -34.31
CA GLN A 60 -5.46 8.95 -32.97
C GLN A 60 -5.76 7.58 -32.35
N ILE A 61 -4.86 7.09 -31.49
CA ILE A 61 -5.00 5.79 -30.83
C ILE A 61 -5.82 5.97 -29.55
N PRO A 62 -7.01 5.32 -29.42
CA PRO A 62 -7.82 5.45 -28.22
C PRO A 62 -7.15 4.78 -27.02
N LYS A 63 -7.20 5.42 -25.85
CA LYS A 63 -6.77 4.83 -24.57
C LYS A 63 -7.69 3.70 -24.13
N ILE A 64 -8.98 3.79 -24.46
CA ILE A 64 -10.00 2.77 -24.20
C ILE A 64 -10.73 2.51 -25.51
N ALA A 65 -10.64 1.28 -26.01
CA ALA A 65 -11.37 0.88 -27.21
C ALA A 65 -12.83 0.60 -26.86
N ALA A 66 -13.75 1.30 -27.53
CA ALA A 66 -15.18 1.07 -27.36
C ALA A 66 -15.65 -0.22 -28.09
N PRO A 67 -16.57 -1.00 -27.50
CA PRO A 67 -17.22 -2.09 -28.22
C PRO A 67 -18.07 -1.56 -29.37
N THR A 68 -18.13 -2.33 -30.47
CA THR A 68 -18.88 -1.97 -31.70
C THR A 68 -20.23 -2.71 -31.82
N TYR A 69 -20.73 -3.25 -30.69
CA TYR A 69 -21.98 -4.02 -30.64
C TYR A 69 -23.18 -3.17 -31.08
N ARG A 70 -24.05 -3.78 -31.90
CA ARG A 70 -25.33 -3.18 -32.34
C ARG A 70 -26.53 -3.77 -31.61
N SER A 71 -26.41 -5.01 -31.13
CA SER A 71 -27.46 -5.70 -30.37
C SER A 71 -27.46 -5.23 -28.92
N TRP A 72 -28.65 -4.91 -28.38
CA TRP A 72 -28.80 -4.62 -26.95
C TRP A 72 -28.46 -5.83 -26.08
N GLY A 73 -28.65 -7.04 -26.58
CA GLY A 73 -28.27 -8.26 -25.86
C GLY A 73 -26.75 -8.38 -25.70
N GLU A 74 -25.99 -8.21 -26.78
CA GLU A 74 -24.52 -8.26 -26.74
C GLU A 74 -23.96 -7.13 -25.87
N LEU A 75 -24.51 -5.92 -26.04
CA LEU A 75 -24.12 -4.76 -25.24
C LEU A 75 -24.39 -5.00 -23.75
N LEU A 76 -25.55 -5.52 -23.39
CA LEU A 76 -25.88 -5.78 -21.99
C LEU A 76 -24.97 -6.86 -21.39
N VAL A 77 -24.66 -7.93 -22.13
CA VAL A 77 -23.71 -8.96 -21.70
C VAL A 77 -22.34 -8.34 -21.42
N PHE A 78 -21.84 -7.49 -22.31
CA PHE A 78 -20.59 -6.76 -22.10
C PHE A 78 -20.66 -5.88 -20.85
N LEU A 79 -21.71 -5.07 -20.71
CA LEU A 79 -21.87 -4.13 -19.58
C LEU A 79 -21.97 -4.84 -18.22
N GLN A 80 -22.50 -6.06 -18.18
CA GLN A 80 -22.64 -6.84 -16.95
C GLN A 80 -21.40 -7.69 -16.61
N LYS A 81 -20.65 -8.18 -17.61
CA LYS A 81 -19.52 -9.10 -17.39
C LYS A 81 -18.15 -8.43 -17.40
N GLU A 82 -17.98 -7.39 -18.21
CA GLU A 82 -16.66 -6.81 -18.47
C GLU A 82 -16.62 -5.31 -18.17
N ASN A 83 -17.60 -4.58 -18.74
CA ASN A 83 -17.78 -3.14 -18.65
C ASN A 83 -16.55 -2.31 -19.05
N LEU A 84 -16.70 -0.99 -19.05
CA LEU A 84 -15.57 -0.06 -19.16
C LEU A 84 -14.75 -0.05 -17.85
N PRO A 85 -13.44 0.22 -17.90
CA PRO A 85 -12.62 0.40 -16.70
C PRO A 85 -13.26 1.42 -15.73
N GLY A 86 -13.13 1.17 -14.42
CA GLY A 86 -13.75 1.98 -13.37
C GLY A 86 -15.25 1.75 -13.15
N SER A 87 -15.86 0.79 -13.85
CA SER A 87 -17.26 0.39 -13.66
C SER A 87 -17.36 -1.08 -13.28
N TYR A 88 -18.30 -1.42 -12.39
CA TYR A 88 -18.59 -2.81 -12.02
C TYR A 88 -18.86 -3.68 -13.26
N PRO A 89 -18.33 -4.92 -13.34
CA PRO A 89 -17.61 -5.67 -12.31
C PRO A 89 -16.09 -5.42 -12.29
N TYR A 90 -15.61 -4.32 -12.88
CA TYR A 90 -14.22 -3.87 -12.87
C TYR A 90 -13.23 -4.79 -13.60
N THR A 91 -13.71 -5.66 -14.49
CA THR A 91 -12.88 -6.55 -15.32
C THR A 91 -11.87 -5.77 -16.16
N GLY A 92 -12.28 -4.62 -16.72
CA GLY A 92 -11.38 -3.71 -17.44
C GLY A 92 -10.40 -2.92 -16.56
N GLY A 93 -10.50 -3.05 -15.23
CA GLY A 93 -9.70 -2.33 -14.23
C GLY A 93 -10.57 -1.54 -13.25
N VAL A 94 -10.07 -1.34 -12.03
CA VAL A 94 -10.80 -0.63 -10.95
C VAL A 94 -10.84 0.89 -11.11
N TYR A 95 -9.99 1.45 -11.98
CA TYR A 95 -9.94 2.88 -12.27
C TYR A 95 -10.37 3.17 -13.71
N PRO A 96 -11.04 4.31 -13.99
CA PRO A 96 -11.43 4.67 -15.35
C PRO A 96 -10.24 4.81 -16.31
N TYR A 97 -9.10 5.29 -15.81
CA TYR A 97 -7.87 5.42 -16.59
C TYR A 97 -6.66 5.00 -15.76
N ARG A 98 -5.58 4.58 -16.43
CA ARG A 98 -4.27 4.41 -15.79
C ARG A 98 -3.72 5.77 -15.38
N ARG A 99 -2.94 5.83 -14.28
CA ARG A 99 -2.26 7.07 -13.86
C ARG A 99 -1.22 7.48 -14.91
N SER A 100 -1.21 8.77 -15.26
CA SER A 100 -0.30 9.33 -16.26
C SER A 100 1.03 9.84 -15.68
N GLY A 101 1.14 10.02 -14.36
CA GLY A 101 2.31 10.63 -13.70
C GLY A 101 2.99 9.77 -12.63
N GLU A 102 2.49 8.56 -12.38
CA GLU A 102 3.10 7.62 -11.42
C GLU A 102 3.16 6.25 -12.08
N ASP A 103 4.37 5.86 -12.52
CA ASP A 103 4.61 4.52 -13.02
C ASP A 103 4.37 3.51 -11.89
N PRO A 104 3.69 2.38 -12.12
CA PRO A 104 3.51 1.34 -11.11
C PRO A 104 4.83 0.75 -10.57
N ILE A 105 5.99 1.00 -11.21
CA ILE A 105 7.30 0.53 -10.76
C ILE A 105 7.45 0.66 -9.24
N ARG A 106 7.80 -0.46 -8.62
CA ARG A 106 8.14 -0.55 -7.20
C ARG A 106 9.34 -1.46 -7.08
N MET A 107 10.51 -0.88 -6.78
CA MET A 107 11.77 -1.62 -6.78
C MET A 107 11.98 -2.33 -5.44
N PHE A 108 12.13 -3.65 -5.49
CA PHE A 108 12.44 -4.50 -4.34
C PHE A 108 13.93 -4.38 -3.98
N ALA A 109 14.22 -3.97 -2.74
CA ALA A 109 15.58 -3.82 -2.26
C ALA A 109 15.70 -4.09 -0.76
N GLY A 110 16.85 -4.65 -0.38
CA GLY A 110 17.23 -4.93 1.01
C GLY A 110 18.49 -5.76 1.01
N GLU A 111 19.56 -5.22 1.59
CA GLU A 111 20.85 -5.92 1.72
C GLU A 111 21.69 -5.26 2.80
N GLY A 112 22.22 -6.06 3.74
CA GLY A 112 23.14 -5.59 4.76
C GLY A 112 22.47 -4.70 5.82
N THR A 113 23.14 -3.60 6.16
CA THR A 113 22.70 -2.67 7.20
C THR A 113 21.57 -1.75 6.68
N PRO A 114 20.78 -1.12 7.59
CA PRO A 114 19.79 -0.12 7.20
C PRO A 114 20.38 1.01 6.34
N GLU A 115 21.59 1.49 6.60
CA GLU A 115 22.23 2.56 5.82
C GLU A 115 22.59 2.10 4.39
N ARG A 116 23.04 0.86 4.22
CA ARG A 116 23.32 0.31 2.87
C ARG A 116 22.05 0.23 2.05
N THR A 117 20.96 -0.23 2.67
CA THR A 117 19.65 -0.32 2.01
C THR A 117 19.05 1.07 1.77
N ASN A 118 19.21 2.01 2.71
CA ASN A 118 18.81 3.41 2.53
C ASN A 118 19.49 4.05 1.32
N ARG A 119 20.83 3.90 1.18
CA ARG A 119 21.56 4.35 -0.01
C ARG A 119 21.04 3.74 -1.30
N ARG A 120 20.67 2.45 -1.28
CA ARG A 120 20.05 1.78 -2.44
C ARG A 120 18.67 2.36 -2.77
N PHE A 121 17.83 2.63 -1.77
CA PHE A 121 16.53 3.27 -2.01
C PHE A 121 16.68 4.67 -2.62
N HIS A 122 17.61 5.46 -2.10
CA HIS A 122 17.92 6.80 -2.63
C HIS A 122 18.39 6.70 -4.08
N TYR A 123 19.35 5.82 -4.37
CA TYR A 123 19.83 5.56 -5.73
C TYR A 123 18.71 5.16 -6.71
N LEU A 124 17.85 4.23 -6.30
CA LEU A 124 16.74 3.74 -7.15
C LEU A 124 15.65 4.80 -7.37
N SER A 125 15.50 5.75 -6.45
CA SER A 125 14.46 6.79 -6.52
C SER A 125 14.90 8.05 -7.28
N VAL A 126 16.19 8.17 -7.63
CA VAL A 126 16.71 9.34 -8.36
C VAL A 126 15.95 9.55 -9.67
N GLY A 127 15.50 10.78 -9.90
CA GLY A 127 14.80 11.18 -11.12
C GLY A 127 13.35 10.69 -11.23
N GLN A 128 12.84 9.97 -10.23
CA GLN A 128 11.44 9.55 -10.20
C GLN A 128 10.57 10.60 -9.50
N PRO A 129 9.36 10.91 -10.02
CA PRO A 129 8.45 11.88 -9.40
C PRO A 129 7.84 11.38 -8.08
N ALA A 130 7.91 10.08 -7.81
CA ALA A 130 7.39 9.44 -6.61
C ALA A 130 8.34 8.34 -6.11
N ALA A 131 8.55 8.27 -4.79
CA ALA A 131 9.33 7.24 -4.12
C ALA A 131 8.43 6.05 -3.75
N ARG A 132 8.50 4.97 -4.54
CA ARG A 132 7.76 3.72 -4.31
C ARG A 132 8.72 2.62 -3.87
N LEU A 133 8.95 2.54 -2.57
CA LEU A 133 9.95 1.64 -1.98
C LEU A 133 9.34 0.26 -1.74
N SER A 134 10.15 -0.80 -1.88
CA SER A 134 9.76 -2.14 -1.42
C SER A 134 10.92 -2.80 -0.69
N THR A 135 10.69 -3.14 0.58
CA THR A 135 11.73 -3.59 1.51
C THR A 135 11.74 -5.10 1.64
N ALA A 136 12.93 -5.67 1.44
CA ALA A 136 13.26 -7.07 1.71
C ALA A 136 14.00 -7.17 3.04
N PHE A 137 13.50 -7.95 4.00
CA PHE A 137 14.17 -8.17 5.28
C PHE A 137 15.01 -9.44 5.26
N ASP A 138 16.10 -9.45 6.02
CA ASP A 138 16.96 -10.64 6.13
C ASP A 138 16.26 -11.77 6.90
N SER A 139 16.78 -12.99 6.78
CA SER A 139 16.16 -14.14 7.45
C SER A 139 16.09 -14.03 8.98
N VAL A 140 16.99 -13.28 9.61
CA VAL A 140 16.97 -13.05 11.07
C VAL A 140 15.75 -12.21 11.45
N THR A 141 15.55 -11.08 10.76
CA THR A 141 14.39 -10.20 10.94
C THR A 141 13.08 -10.89 10.54
N LEU A 142 13.08 -11.68 9.45
CA LEU A 142 11.89 -12.41 8.98
C LEU A 142 11.34 -13.39 10.02
N TYR A 143 12.20 -13.90 10.91
CA TYR A 143 11.84 -14.83 11.98
C TYR A 143 11.70 -14.15 13.35
N GLY A 144 11.78 -12.82 13.43
CA GLY A 144 11.57 -12.07 14.67
C GLY A 144 12.69 -12.24 15.70
N GLU A 145 13.89 -12.55 15.25
CA GLU A 145 15.07 -12.75 16.10
C GLU A 145 16.00 -11.54 16.06
N ASP A 146 16.73 -11.31 17.15
CA ASP A 146 17.80 -10.32 17.20
C ASP A 146 19.11 -10.86 16.59
N PRO A 147 19.98 -10.00 16.02
CA PRO A 147 21.31 -10.40 15.58
C PRO A 147 22.15 -10.88 16.76
N ALA A 148 22.86 -12.00 16.57
CA ALA A 148 23.65 -12.63 17.63
C ALA A 148 24.98 -13.19 17.09
N PRO A 149 26.03 -13.27 17.92
CA PRO A 149 27.32 -13.85 17.51
C PRO A 149 27.28 -15.36 17.32
N ARG A 150 26.19 -16.03 17.74
CA ARG A 150 25.99 -17.46 17.51
C ARG A 150 26.04 -17.75 16.00
N PRO A 151 26.89 -18.68 15.52
CA PRO A 151 27.10 -18.90 14.09
C PRO A 151 25.83 -19.12 13.26
N ASP A 152 24.83 -19.81 13.83
CA ASP A 152 23.53 -20.07 13.19
C ASP A 152 22.76 -18.80 12.81
N ILE A 153 22.99 -17.71 13.54
CA ILE A 153 22.41 -16.37 13.29
C ILE A 153 23.42 -15.50 12.56
N TYR A 154 24.66 -15.43 13.07
CA TYR A 154 25.68 -14.50 12.59
C TYR A 154 25.91 -14.59 11.07
N GLY A 155 25.97 -15.81 10.52
CA GLY A 155 26.17 -16.03 9.09
C GLY A 155 25.01 -15.61 8.19
N LYS A 156 23.87 -15.20 8.77
CA LYS A 156 22.65 -14.82 8.05
C LYS A 156 22.31 -13.33 8.16
N ILE A 157 22.94 -12.61 9.08
CA ILE A 157 22.66 -11.19 9.33
C ILE A 157 22.93 -10.36 8.06
N GLY A 158 21.90 -9.67 7.57
CA GLY A 158 21.98 -8.80 6.39
C GLY A 158 22.14 -9.54 5.05
N ASN A 159 22.08 -10.87 5.05
CA ASN A 159 22.05 -11.67 3.83
C ASN A 159 20.61 -11.82 3.33
N SER A 160 20.41 -11.70 2.02
CA SER A 160 19.09 -11.80 1.36
C SER A 160 18.05 -10.76 1.81
N GLY A 161 18.48 -9.70 2.51
CA GLY A 161 17.62 -8.64 2.98
C GLY A 161 18.33 -7.70 3.94
N VAL A 162 17.63 -6.65 4.39
CA VAL A 162 18.12 -5.74 5.43
C VAL A 162 17.86 -6.30 6.82
N ASN A 163 18.83 -6.16 7.74
CA ASN A 163 18.64 -6.52 9.15
C ASN A 163 18.07 -5.33 9.94
N ILE A 164 16.90 -5.49 10.59
CA ILE A 164 16.22 -4.42 11.34
C ILE A 164 15.79 -4.94 12.73
N PRO A 165 16.69 -4.89 13.73
CA PRO A 165 16.38 -5.33 15.09
C PRO A 165 15.74 -4.24 15.96
N THR A 166 15.96 -2.96 15.65
CA THR A 166 15.48 -1.85 16.48
C THR A 166 14.71 -0.79 15.70
N LEU A 167 13.97 0.05 16.43
CA LEU A 167 13.32 1.23 15.86
C LEU A 167 14.33 2.20 15.22
N ASP A 168 15.54 2.34 15.79
CA ASP A 168 16.56 3.21 15.21
C ASP A 168 17.08 2.69 13.87
N ASP A 169 17.13 1.38 13.68
CA ASP A 169 17.45 0.78 12.38
C ASP A 169 16.36 1.05 11.34
N MET A 170 15.09 1.00 11.76
CA MET A 170 13.95 1.40 10.93
C MET A 170 14.01 2.89 10.55
N LYS A 171 14.38 3.77 11.50
CA LYS A 171 14.58 5.21 11.24
C LYS A 171 15.68 5.46 10.23
N LYS A 172 16.82 4.79 10.38
CA LYS A 172 17.94 4.89 9.42
C LYS A 172 17.54 4.40 8.03
N LEU A 173 16.82 3.27 7.96
CA LEU A 173 16.36 2.64 6.72
C LEU A 173 15.56 3.62 5.85
N TYR A 174 14.64 4.37 6.44
CA TYR A 174 13.77 5.31 5.73
C TYR A 174 14.16 6.78 5.88
N SER A 175 15.35 7.08 6.42
CA SER A 175 15.85 8.45 6.51
C SER A 175 15.94 9.14 5.15
N GLY A 176 15.61 10.43 5.11
CA GLY A 176 15.55 11.22 3.88
C GLY A 176 14.34 10.95 2.98
N PHE A 177 13.45 10.03 3.36
CA PHE A 177 12.15 9.85 2.71
C PHE A 177 11.04 10.28 3.66
N ASP A 178 10.31 11.34 3.31
CA ASP A 178 9.13 11.75 4.07
C ASP A 178 8.00 10.72 3.90
N LEU A 179 7.75 9.91 4.94
CA LEU A 179 6.79 8.82 4.91
C LEU A 179 5.33 9.29 4.85
N CYS A 180 5.07 10.58 5.13
CA CYS A 180 3.75 11.20 4.97
C CYS A 180 3.60 11.98 3.66
N ALA A 181 4.65 12.07 2.82
CA ALA A 181 4.52 12.76 1.54
C ALA A 181 3.54 12.01 0.62
N PRO A 182 2.67 12.72 -0.12
CA PRO A 182 1.77 12.11 -1.10
C PRO A 182 2.50 11.49 -2.30
N THR A 183 3.81 11.67 -2.41
CA THR A 183 4.66 11.06 -3.43
C THR A 183 5.51 9.92 -2.88
N THR A 184 5.37 9.55 -1.60
CA THR A 184 6.08 8.43 -0.97
C THR A 184 5.12 7.31 -0.63
N SER A 185 5.49 6.06 -0.89
CA SER A 185 4.80 4.88 -0.35
C SER A 185 5.75 3.71 -0.16
N VAL A 186 5.66 3.05 0.98
CA VAL A 186 6.57 1.96 1.34
C VAL A 186 5.82 0.63 1.42
N SER A 187 6.35 -0.39 0.74
CA SER A 187 5.89 -1.77 0.89
C SER A 187 6.91 -2.56 1.70
N MET A 188 6.46 -3.37 2.65
CA MET A 188 7.33 -4.18 3.52
C MET A 188 6.93 -5.66 3.41
N THR A 189 7.82 -6.49 2.88
CA THR A 189 7.60 -7.94 2.75
C THR A 189 8.00 -8.65 4.04
N ILE A 190 7.07 -8.67 4.99
CA ILE A 190 7.22 -9.28 6.33
C ILE A 190 5.92 -9.97 6.72
N ASN A 191 5.99 -11.13 7.39
CA ASN A 191 4.82 -11.95 7.74
C ASN A 191 4.78 -12.26 9.24
N GLY A 192 5.58 -13.22 9.75
CA GLY A 192 5.56 -13.63 11.15
C GLY A 192 5.62 -12.48 12.17
N PRO A 193 6.68 -11.65 12.16
CA PRO A 193 6.80 -10.49 13.04
C PRO A 193 6.24 -9.19 12.43
N ALA A 194 5.33 -9.28 11.44
CA ALA A 194 4.74 -8.12 10.79
C ALA A 194 4.12 -7.09 11.75
N PRO A 195 3.41 -7.47 12.84
CA PRO A 195 2.90 -6.49 13.81
C PRO A 195 4.01 -5.64 14.44
N MET A 196 5.14 -6.24 14.78
CA MET A 196 6.27 -5.56 15.41
C MET A 196 6.97 -4.61 14.41
N ILE A 197 7.23 -5.09 13.19
CA ILE A 197 7.83 -4.26 12.13
C ILE A 197 6.90 -3.12 11.71
N LEU A 198 5.60 -3.36 11.65
CA LEU A 198 4.61 -2.32 11.40
C LEU A 198 4.60 -1.25 12.51
N ALA A 199 4.69 -1.68 13.78
CA ALA A 199 4.81 -0.74 14.89
C ALA A 199 6.08 0.10 14.80
N MET A 200 7.23 -0.50 14.44
CA MET A 200 8.46 0.25 14.18
C MET A 200 8.28 1.27 13.06
N PHE A 201 7.70 0.85 11.92
CA PHE A 201 7.45 1.74 10.79
C PHE A 201 6.54 2.91 11.14
N MET A 202 5.43 2.65 11.84
CA MET A 202 4.50 3.70 12.27
C MET A 202 5.17 4.69 13.21
N ASN A 203 5.99 4.22 14.16
CA ASN A 203 6.77 5.10 15.04
C ASN A 203 7.82 5.89 14.26
N THR A 204 8.50 5.30 13.27
CA THR A 204 9.41 6.03 12.38
C THR A 204 8.69 7.16 11.65
N ALA A 205 7.50 6.91 11.10
CA ALA A 205 6.71 7.94 10.42
C ALA A 205 6.28 9.06 11.38
N ILE A 206 5.85 8.70 12.60
CA ILE A 206 5.46 9.68 13.63
C ILE A 206 6.67 10.52 14.04
N ASP A 207 7.82 9.89 14.31
CA ASP A 207 9.04 10.56 14.74
C ASP A 207 9.58 11.50 13.64
N GLN A 208 9.42 11.17 12.35
CA GLN A 208 9.72 12.12 11.26
C GLN A 208 8.86 13.39 11.33
N GLN A 209 7.56 13.27 11.62
CA GLN A 209 6.68 14.43 11.72
C GLN A 209 6.92 15.23 13.01
N VAL A 210 7.30 14.55 14.11
CA VAL A 210 7.75 15.21 15.34
C VAL A 210 9.05 15.97 15.09
N GLU A 211 10.01 15.37 14.39
CA GLU A 211 11.28 16.02 14.03
C GLU A 211 11.03 17.31 13.22
N LYS A 212 10.15 17.24 12.21
CA LYS A 212 9.74 18.41 11.43
C LYS A 212 9.11 19.49 12.31
N TYR A 213 8.15 19.12 13.15
CA TYR A 213 7.49 20.04 14.08
C TYR A 213 8.48 20.72 15.04
N LEU A 214 9.46 19.98 15.56
CA LEU A 214 10.48 20.55 16.43
C LEU A 214 11.42 21.50 15.66
N LYS A 215 11.81 21.15 14.44
CA LYS A 215 12.72 21.94 13.59
C LYS A 215 12.10 23.19 12.96
N GLU A 216 10.77 23.28 12.92
CA GLU A 216 10.06 24.50 12.48
C GLU A 216 10.35 25.73 13.36
N ASP A 217 10.76 25.53 14.62
CA ASP A 217 11.21 26.61 15.50
C ASP A 217 12.59 26.28 16.07
N PRO A 218 13.62 27.10 15.80
CA PRO A 218 14.97 26.91 16.34
C PRO A 218 15.01 26.76 17.87
N ALA A 219 14.14 27.45 18.61
CA ALA A 219 14.08 27.35 20.06
C ALA A 219 13.55 25.99 20.54
N ARG A 220 12.48 25.48 19.89
CA ARG A 220 11.93 24.15 20.18
C ARG A 220 12.95 23.05 19.87
N TRP A 221 13.66 23.17 18.74
CA TRP A 221 14.72 22.23 18.38
C TRP A 221 15.86 22.23 19.41
N ALA A 222 16.35 23.40 19.80
CA ALA A 222 17.41 23.51 20.80
C ALA A 222 17.02 22.93 22.17
N GLU A 223 15.76 23.09 22.60
CA GLU A 223 15.26 22.46 23.82
C GLU A 223 15.23 20.93 23.70
N ALA A 224 14.77 20.41 22.56
CA ALA A 224 14.77 18.97 22.30
C ALA A 224 16.20 18.41 22.28
N GLU A 225 17.15 19.08 21.64
CA GLU A 225 18.57 18.69 21.65
C GLU A 225 19.14 18.63 23.07
N LYS A 226 18.78 19.59 23.93
CA LYS A 226 19.17 19.58 25.35
C LYS A 226 18.59 18.37 26.10
N LYS A 227 17.30 18.05 25.88
CA LYS A 227 16.66 16.87 26.48
C LYS A 227 17.33 15.58 26.02
N ILE A 228 17.59 15.45 24.72
CA ILE A 228 18.28 14.29 24.14
C ILE A 228 19.69 14.17 24.72
N ALA A 229 20.47 15.26 24.76
CA ALA A 229 21.83 15.25 25.30
C ALA A 229 21.84 14.78 26.77
N ALA A 230 20.86 15.20 27.58
CA ALA A 230 20.72 14.73 28.95
C ALA A 230 20.39 13.22 29.06
N MET A 231 19.58 12.67 28.14
CA MET A 231 19.27 11.23 28.10
C MET A 231 20.47 10.35 27.73
N PHE A 232 21.44 10.93 27.02
CA PHE A 232 22.66 10.26 26.58
C PHE A 232 23.91 10.68 27.37
N ASP A 233 23.76 11.30 28.55
CA ASP A 233 24.91 11.61 29.38
C ASP A 233 25.66 10.32 29.77
N GLY A 234 26.96 10.29 29.46
CA GLY A 234 27.80 9.10 29.61
C GLY A 234 27.48 7.92 28.68
N ARG A 235 26.65 8.09 27.64
CA ARG A 235 26.28 7.05 26.67
C ARG A 235 26.47 7.53 25.23
N VAL A 236 26.76 6.60 24.32
CA VAL A 236 26.85 6.92 22.89
C VAL A 236 25.46 6.92 22.30
N ARG A 237 25.07 8.05 21.70
CA ARG A 237 23.83 8.16 20.94
C ARG A 237 23.92 7.34 19.64
N PRO A 238 22.88 6.59 19.24
CA PRO A 238 22.82 5.94 17.93
C PRO A 238 22.95 6.97 16.80
N GLN A 239 23.71 6.62 15.77
CA GLN A 239 23.99 7.49 14.62
C GLN A 239 23.83 6.72 13.32
N TYR A 240 23.64 7.45 12.22
CA TYR A 240 23.73 6.89 10.88
C TYR A 240 25.21 6.66 10.53
N HIS A 241 25.58 5.44 10.12
CA HIS A 241 26.97 5.13 9.80
C HIS A 241 27.30 5.27 8.31
N GLY A 242 28.37 6.02 8.04
CA GLY A 242 28.85 6.32 6.69
C GLY A 242 28.25 7.59 6.10
N GLU A 243 28.51 7.84 4.83
CA GLU A 243 28.03 9.04 4.15
C GLU A 243 26.53 8.95 3.81
N LEU A 244 25.83 10.07 3.99
CA LEU A 244 24.46 10.22 3.51
C LEU A 244 24.47 10.28 1.98
N PRO A 245 23.56 9.57 1.29
CA PRO A 245 23.44 9.69 -0.15
C PRO A 245 23.00 11.11 -0.54
N PRO A 246 23.33 11.62 -1.74
CA PRO A 246 23.10 13.02 -2.12
C PRO A 246 21.64 13.50 -2.02
N THR A 247 20.67 12.58 -2.10
CA THR A 247 19.23 12.89 -2.01
C THR A 247 18.65 12.75 -0.60
N ASN A 248 19.46 12.39 0.40
CA ASN A 248 19.03 12.30 1.80
C ASN A 248 19.31 13.64 2.51
N ASP A 249 18.23 14.28 2.96
CA ASP A 249 18.25 15.58 3.65
C ASP A 249 18.45 15.46 5.18
N GLY A 250 18.65 14.25 5.69
CA GLY A 250 18.81 13.95 7.11
C GLY A 250 17.50 13.79 7.89
N LEU A 251 16.34 13.92 7.26
CA LEU A 251 15.04 13.70 7.91
C LEU A 251 14.96 12.29 8.51
N GLY A 252 14.50 12.19 9.76
CA GLY A 252 14.33 10.93 10.49
C GLY A 252 15.56 10.51 11.29
N LEU A 253 16.68 11.24 11.17
CA LEU A 253 17.89 10.99 11.96
C LEU A 253 17.95 11.82 13.25
N GLY A 254 17.17 12.90 13.33
CA GLY A 254 17.19 13.85 14.45
C GLY A 254 16.69 13.25 15.77
N LEU A 255 15.92 12.15 15.71
CA LEU A 255 15.36 11.44 16.86
C LEU A 255 15.97 10.03 17.06
N LEU A 256 17.15 9.73 16.51
CA LEU A 256 17.81 8.46 16.81
C LEU A 256 18.08 8.33 18.33
N GLY A 257 17.70 7.20 18.91
CA GLY A 257 17.85 6.86 20.31
C GLY A 257 16.72 7.34 21.24
N VAL A 258 15.73 8.08 20.73
CA VAL A 258 14.56 8.57 21.49
C VAL A 258 13.29 8.48 20.67
N THR A 259 12.13 8.59 21.29
CA THR A 259 10.83 8.69 20.59
C THR A 259 10.19 10.05 20.82
N GLY A 260 9.32 10.48 19.90
CA GLY A 260 8.74 11.82 19.94
C GLY A 260 7.92 12.13 21.19
N ASP A 261 7.32 11.12 21.83
CA ASP A 261 6.58 11.24 23.09
C ASP A 261 7.49 11.55 24.29
N GLN A 262 8.79 11.28 24.18
CA GLN A 262 9.78 11.66 25.20
C GLN A 262 10.20 13.13 25.11
N LEU A 263 9.91 13.79 23.98
CA LEU A 263 10.34 15.17 23.71
C LEU A 263 9.20 16.19 23.78
N LEU A 264 7.98 15.74 23.47
CA LEU A 264 6.78 16.55 23.42
C LEU A 264 5.84 16.26 24.60
N ASP A 265 4.94 17.21 24.88
CA ASP A 265 3.79 16.93 25.74
C ASP A 265 2.80 15.97 25.06
N ALA A 266 1.97 15.32 25.88
CA ALA A 266 1.05 14.27 25.43
C ALA A 266 0.05 14.77 24.37
N ASP A 267 -0.47 15.99 24.50
CA ASP A 267 -1.49 16.54 23.59
C ASP A 267 -0.89 16.85 22.22
N THR A 268 0.29 17.49 22.21
CA THR A 268 1.02 17.78 20.96
C THR A 268 1.41 16.49 20.25
N TYR A 269 1.95 15.50 20.98
CA TYR A 269 2.32 14.21 20.41
C TYR A 269 1.09 13.47 19.84
N ALA A 270 -0.02 13.41 20.59
CA ALA A 270 -1.24 12.74 20.15
C ALA A 270 -1.81 13.36 18.86
N ARG A 271 -1.77 14.69 18.74
CA ARG A 271 -2.20 15.40 17.52
C ARG A 271 -1.32 15.04 16.32
N ILE A 272 0.00 15.06 16.47
CA ILE A 272 0.95 14.70 15.40
C ILE A 272 0.79 13.22 15.02
N LYS A 273 0.66 12.33 16.00
CA LYS A 273 0.42 10.90 15.79
C LYS A 273 -0.86 10.66 14.99
N ALA A 274 -1.99 11.26 15.37
CA ALA A 274 -3.25 11.12 14.65
C ALA A 274 -3.15 11.62 13.20
N ALA A 275 -2.54 12.79 12.99
CA ALA A 275 -2.33 13.33 11.64
C ALA A 275 -1.44 12.41 10.78
N THR A 276 -0.35 11.89 11.37
CA THR A 276 0.58 10.97 10.70
C THR A 276 -0.13 9.68 10.29
N LEU A 277 -0.86 9.04 11.21
CA LEU A 277 -1.58 7.78 10.98
C LEU A 277 -2.64 7.91 9.87
N SER A 278 -3.29 9.06 9.76
CA SER A 278 -4.26 9.32 8.68
C SER A 278 -3.60 9.57 7.30
N THR A 279 -2.32 9.94 7.27
CA THR A 279 -1.62 10.39 6.05
C THR A 279 -0.66 9.35 5.50
N VAL A 280 0.01 8.60 6.37
CA VAL A 280 1.07 7.63 6.01
C VAL A 280 0.59 6.63 4.96
N ARG A 281 1.46 6.34 3.98
CA ARG A 281 1.14 5.48 2.84
C ARG A 281 2.04 4.27 2.77
N GLY A 282 1.44 3.10 2.62
CA GLY A 282 2.23 1.88 2.45
C GLY A 282 1.42 0.60 2.51
N THR A 283 2.14 -0.52 2.50
CA THR A 283 1.60 -1.87 2.57
C THR A 283 2.52 -2.70 3.45
N VAL A 284 1.94 -3.45 4.38
CA VAL A 284 2.62 -4.59 5.02
C VAL A 284 2.07 -5.87 4.40
N GLN A 285 2.93 -6.85 4.11
CA GLN A 285 2.46 -8.08 3.45
C GLN A 285 1.54 -8.90 4.36
N ALA A 286 2.04 -9.32 5.53
CA ALA A 286 1.26 -9.87 6.63
C ALA A 286 0.13 -10.84 6.22
N ASP A 287 0.36 -11.75 5.27
CA ASP A 287 -0.62 -12.78 4.92
C ASP A 287 -0.15 -14.10 5.50
N ILE A 288 -0.69 -14.44 6.68
CA ILE A 288 -0.33 -15.64 7.45
C ILE A 288 -0.88 -16.92 6.82
N LEU A 289 -1.99 -16.85 6.06
CA LEU A 289 -2.57 -18.04 5.46
C LEU A 289 -1.66 -18.62 4.37
N LYS A 290 -0.99 -17.77 3.59
CA LYS A 290 0.04 -18.25 2.65
C LYS A 290 1.32 -18.76 3.33
N GLU A 291 1.59 -18.36 4.57
CA GLU A 291 2.79 -18.83 5.29
C GLU A 291 2.71 -20.32 5.57
N ASP A 292 1.56 -20.78 6.01
CA ASP A 292 1.27 -22.19 6.24
C ASP A 292 1.21 -22.98 4.93
N GLN A 293 0.67 -22.37 3.87
CA GLN A 293 0.49 -23.03 2.56
C GLN A 293 1.79 -23.16 1.75
N ALA A 294 2.72 -22.19 1.84
CA ALA A 294 3.85 -22.11 0.91
C ALA A 294 5.12 -21.46 1.44
N GLN A 295 5.03 -20.31 2.14
CA GLN A 295 6.21 -19.47 2.39
C GLN A 295 7.02 -19.84 3.65
N ASN A 296 6.41 -20.54 4.61
CA ASN A 296 7.07 -21.12 5.79
C ASN A 296 7.82 -20.10 6.69
N THR A 297 7.34 -18.87 6.82
CA THR A 297 7.86 -17.87 7.80
C THR A 297 6.90 -17.61 8.97
N CYS A 298 6.00 -18.55 9.26
CA CYS A 298 5.13 -18.47 10.44
C CYS A 298 5.91 -18.84 11.72
N ILE A 299 6.01 -17.89 12.65
CA ILE A 299 6.73 -18.07 13.93
C ILE A 299 5.79 -18.23 15.14
N PHE A 300 4.49 -18.00 14.92
CA PHE A 300 3.43 -18.15 15.92
C PHE A 300 2.43 -19.19 15.46
N SER A 301 1.52 -19.63 16.34
CA SER A 301 0.37 -20.40 15.87
C SER A 301 -0.48 -19.55 14.92
N THR A 302 -1.06 -20.19 13.89
CA THR A 302 -1.91 -19.53 12.89
C THR A 302 -3.04 -18.73 13.54
N GLU A 303 -3.65 -19.27 14.60
CA GLU A 303 -4.71 -18.60 15.36
C GLU A 303 -4.22 -17.32 16.04
N PHE A 304 -3.06 -17.36 16.70
CA PHE A 304 -2.50 -16.19 17.36
C PHE A 304 -2.10 -15.12 16.34
N ALA A 305 -1.52 -15.54 15.21
CA ALA A 305 -1.16 -14.62 14.15
C ALA A 305 -2.39 -13.96 13.48
N LEU A 306 -3.47 -14.72 13.21
CA LEU A 306 -4.75 -14.18 12.77
C LEU A 306 -5.33 -13.17 13.77
N ARG A 307 -5.23 -13.46 15.07
CA ARG A 307 -5.64 -12.52 16.11
C ARG A 307 -4.88 -11.20 16.04
N MET A 308 -3.55 -11.25 15.92
CA MET A 308 -2.73 -10.03 15.79
C MET A 308 -3.08 -9.25 14.52
N MET A 309 -3.32 -9.91 13.38
CA MET A 309 -3.74 -9.23 12.15
C MET A 309 -5.09 -8.52 12.32
N GLY A 310 -6.04 -9.16 13.00
CA GLY A 310 -7.30 -8.50 13.35
C GLY A 310 -7.13 -7.33 14.32
N ASP A 311 -6.18 -7.40 15.26
CA ASP A 311 -5.89 -6.29 16.18
C ASP A 311 -5.29 -5.10 15.43
N ILE A 312 -4.42 -5.34 14.44
CA ILE A 312 -3.90 -4.29 13.54
C ILE A 312 -5.04 -3.65 12.77
N GLN A 313 -5.92 -4.45 12.16
CA GLN A 313 -7.03 -3.91 11.37
C GLN A 313 -8.01 -3.13 12.26
N GLN A 314 -8.32 -3.60 13.47
CA GLN A 314 -9.14 -2.86 14.42
C GLN A 314 -8.50 -1.52 14.76
N TYR A 315 -7.20 -1.50 15.06
CA TYR A 315 -6.46 -0.28 15.33
C TYR A 315 -6.53 0.70 14.15
N PHE A 316 -6.43 0.20 12.92
CA PHE A 316 -6.54 1.02 11.70
C PHE A 316 -7.93 1.66 11.58
N VAL A 317 -9.00 0.90 11.85
CA VAL A 317 -10.36 1.42 11.85
C VAL A 317 -10.53 2.50 12.93
N ASP A 318 -10.15 2.19 14.16
CA ASP A 318 -10.32 3.07 15.32
C ASP A 318 -9.55 4.39 15.19
N HIS A 319 -8.41 4.38 14.50
CA HIS A 319 -7.53 5.54 14.32
C HIS A 319 -7.57 6.15 12.91
N GLY A 320 -8.50 5.71 12.05
CA GLY A 320 -8.69 6.27 10.72
C GLY A 320 -7.51 6.09 9.76
N VAL A 321 -6.75 4.99 9.89
CA VAL A 321 -5.64 4.63 8.98
C VAL A 321 -6.20 4.09 7.67
N ARG A 322 -6.39 4.98 6.69
CA ARG A 322 -7.03 4.66 5.39
C ARG A 322 -6.08 4.57 4.20
N ASN A 323 -4.83 4.96 4.40
CA ASN A 323 -3.85 5.07 3.33
C ASN A 323 -2.77 3.97 3.41
N PHE A 324 -2.90 3.06 4.38
CA PHE A 324 -2.00 1.95 4.60
C PHE A 324 -2.77 0.62 4.49
N TYR A 325 -2.27 -0.29 3.66
CA TYR A 325 -2.84 -1.63 3.50
C TYR A 325 -2.29 -2.54 4.60
N SER A 326 -3.18 -3.04 5.46
CA SER A 326 -2.85 -3.87 6.63
C SER A 326 -2.48 -5.30 6.26
N VAL A 327 -2.88 -5.74 5.07
CA VAL A 327 -2.57 -7.07 4.52
C VAL A 327 -2.48 -7.00 3.00
N SER A 328 -1.53 -7.74 2.45
CA SER A 328 -1.39 -8.01 1.02
C SER A 328 -1.57 -9.51 0.77
N ILE A 329 -2.82 -9.89 0.50
CA ILE A 329 -3.24 -11.27 0.26
C ILE A 329 -2.52 -11.80 -0.99
N SER A 330 -1.68 -12.82 -0.82
CA SER A 330 -0.64 -13.13 -1.81
C SER A 330 -0.67 -14.56 -2.31
N GLY A 331 -0.72 -14.68 -3.63
CA GLY A 331 -0.57 -15.92 -4.39
C GLY A 331 0.84 -16.15 -4.93
N TYR A 332 1.68 -15.11 -4.98
CA TYR A 332 3.04 -15.19 -5.54
C TYR A 332 3.81 -16.41 -5.00
N HIS A 333 3.92 -16.53 -3.67
CA HIS A 333 4.68 -17.61 -3.03
C HIS A 333 4.05 -18.98 -3.23
N ILE A 334 2.72 -19.05 -3.34
CA ILE A 334 1.99 -20.29 -3.66
C ILE A 334 2.33 -20.74 -5.08
N ALA A 335 2.41 -19.80 -6.03
CA ALA A 335 2.83 -20.08 -7.41
C ALA A 335 4.28 -20.53 -7.49
N GLU A 336 5.19 -19.81 -6.81
CA GLU A 336 6.62 -20.16 -6.77
C GLU A 336 6.88 -21.52 -6.10
N ALA A 337 5.99 -21.95 -5.19
CA ALA A 337 6.00 -23.29 -4.61
C ALA A 337 5.51 -24.40 -5.59
N GLY A 338 5.07 -24.03 -6.79
CA GLY A 338 4.69 -24.95 -7.86
C GLY A 338 3.19 -25.00 -8.19
N ALA A 339 2.36 -24.11 -7.60
CA ALA A 339 0.95 -24.05 -7.93
C ALA A 339 0.71 -23.50 -9.35
N ASN A 340 -0.16 -24.15 -10.11
CA ASN A 340 -0.60 -23.64 -11.41
C ASN A 340 -1.47 -22.36 -11.25
N PRO A 341 -1.70 -21.57 -12.31
CA PRO A 341 -2.45 -20.31 -12.22
C PRO A 341 -3.87 -20.42 -11.65
N ILE A 342 -4.57 -21.54 -11.89
CA ILE A 342 -5.91 -21.77 -11.35
C ILE A 342 -5.83 -21.96 -9.83
N SER A 343 -4.93 -22.82 -9.36
CA SER A 343 -4.69 -23.04 -7.94
C SER A 343 -4.24 -21.76 -7.24
N GLN A 344 -3.31 -21.01 -7.83
CA GLN A 344 -2.86 -19.73 -7.29
C GLN A 344 -4.03 -18.77 -7.09
N LEU A 345 -4.83 -18.55 -8.14
CA LEU A 345 -5.97 -17.64 -8.08
C LEU A 345 -6.99 -18.09 -7.05
N ALA A 346 -7.37 -19.37 -7.08
CA ALA A 346 -8.38 -19.92 -6.18
C ALA A 346 -7.97 -19.83 -4.70
N PHE A 347 -6.74 -20.24 -4.36
CA PHE A 347 -6.27 -20.19 -2.98
C PHE A 347 -6.10 -18.75 -2.48
N THR A 348 -5.57 -17.85 -3.31
CA THR A 348 -5.41 -16.44 -2.93
C THR A 348 -6.75 -15.77 -2.66
N LEU A 349 -7.74 -15.97 -3.53
CA LEU A 349 -9.09 -15.43 -3.31
C LEU A 349 -9.76 -16.07 -2.09
N SER A 350 -9.59 -17.38 -1.89
CA SER A 350 -10.10 -18.08 -0.71
C SER A 350 -9.49 -17.52 0.57
N ASN A 351 -8.17 -17.27 0.61
CA ASN A 351 -7.49 -16.64 1.75
C ASN A 351 -8.05 -15.24 2.01
N GLY A 352 -8.29 -14.47 0.94
CA GLY A 352 -8.93 -13.16 1.04
C GLY A 352 -10.33 -13.21 1.66
N PHE A 353 -11.18 -14.13 1.20
CA PHE A 353 -12.52 -14.32 1.78
C PHE A 353 -12.45 -14.78 3.24
N THR A 354 -11.51 -15.66 3.60
CA THR A 354 -11.29 -16.06 5.00
C THR A 354 -10.96 -14.86 5.89
N ILE A 355 -10.10 -13.94 5.42
CA ILE A 355 -9.76 -12.71 6.17
C ILE A 355 -10.99 -11.80 6.31
N VAL A 356 -11.78 -11.66 5.25
CA VAL A 356 -13.04 -10.90 5.30
C VAL A 356 -13.99 -11.47 6.35
N GLU A 357 -14.27 -12.77 6.31
CA GLU A 357 -15.13 -13.44 7.29
C GLU A 357 -14.61 -13.30 8.72
N TYR A 358 -13.29 -13.41 8.91
CA TYR A 358 -12.66 -13.23 10.21
C TYR A 358 -12.87 -11.81 10.77
N TYR A 359 -12.69 -10.77 9.95
CA TYR A 359 -12.93 -9.39 10.37
C TYR A 359 -14.41 -9.08 10.62
N LEU A 360 -15.32 -9.65 9.83
CA LEU A 360 -16.77 -9.56 10.07
C LEU A 360 -17.15 -10.23 11.39
N ALA A 361 -16.61 -11.41 11.69
CA ALA A 361 -16.85 -12.12 12.96
C ALA A 361 -16.35 -11.34 14.19
N ARG A 362 -15.35 -10.44 14.00
CA ARG A 362 -14.89 -9.49 15.03
C ARG A 362 -15.78 -8.25 15.18
N GLY A 363 -16.79 -8.08 14.33
CA GLY A 363 -17.73 -6.95 14.38
C GLY A 363 -17.31 -5.73 13.57
N MET A 364 -16.28 -5.81 12.74
CA MET A 364 -15.90 -4.74 11.82
C MET A 364 -16.90 -4.66 10.65
N LYS A 365 -17.19 -3.46 10.14
CA LYS A 365 -18.03 -3.31 8.95
C LYS A 365 -17.19 -3.51 7.69
N ILE A 366 -17.78 -4.12 6.67
CA ILE A 366 -17.10 -4.43 5.40
C ILE A 366 -16.42 -3.20 4.77
N ASP A 367 -17.09 -2.05 4.78
CA ASP A 367 -16.59 -0.81 4.18
C ASP A 367 -15.45 -0.16 4.98
N ASP A 368 -15.25 -0.57 6.24
CA ASP A 368 -14.21 -0.01 7.10
C ASP A 368 -12.84 -0.67 6.85
N PHE A 369 -12.79 -1.89 6.28
CA PHE A 369 -11.55 -2.62 6.06
C PHE A 369 -11.33 -3.14 4.63
N ALA A 370 -12.38 -3.43 3.85
CA ALA A 370 -12.23 -3.98 2.50
C ALA A 370 -11.39 -3.06 1.57
N PRO A 371 -11.52 -1.71 1.62
CA PRO A 371 -10.66 -0.82 0.85
C PRO A 371 -9.16 -0.91 1.18
N ASN A 372 -8.80 -1.46 2.36
CA ASN A 372 -7.43 -1.63 2.83
C ASN A 372 -6.85 -3.03 2.54
N LEU A 373 -7.59 -3.90 1.83
CA LEU A 373 -7.07 -5.18 1.35
C LEU A 373 -6.36 -4.99 0.01
N SER A 374 -5.08 -5.36 -0.07
CA SER A 374 -4.36 -5.46 -1.34
C SER A 374 -4.14 -6.92 -1.74
N PHE A 375 -3.91 -7.16 -3.04
CA PHE A 375 -3.64 -8.48 -3.59
C PHE A 375 -2.28 -8.52 -4.28
N PHE A 376 -1.62 -9.68 -4.27
CA PHE A 376 -0.33 -9.89 -4.92
C PHE A 376 -0.23 -11.26 -5.60
N PHE A 377 -0.27 -11.27 -6.93
CA PHE A 377 -0.15 -12.45 -7.79
C PHE A 377 1.24 -12.52 -8.45
N SER A 378 1.64 -13.71 -8.93
CA SER A 378 2.84 -13.95 -9.77
C SER A 378 2.62 -13.50 -11.21
#